data_AF-A0A847ZR32-F1
#
_entry.id   AF-A0A847ZR32-F1
#
_cell.length_a   1.000
_cell.length_b   1.000
_cell.length_c   1.000
_cell.angle_alpha   90.00
_cell.angle_beta   90.00
_cell.angle_gamma   90.00
#
_symmetry.space_group_name_H-M   'P 1'
#
loop_
_entity.id
_entity.type
_entity.pdbx_description
1 polymer ?
#
loop_
_entity_poly.entity_id
_entity_poly.type
_entity_poly.pdbx_seq_one_letter_code
_entity_poly.pdbx_strand_id
1 'polypeptide(L)'
;MTLRDEILTGPKAADCAPYVVTNDMPKDLDYMAKDQVIADILNAGRAPKIIKREVGDGLISLALGVPAGPVFLMQLEMLSNMPVTQDTPLEQMAQIAVARQAWRSLIKGGFDVGDMTVRAGLDMFVGSLLTAEQASAIKALAESPDIVTAADVSIALRVEV
;
A
#
# COMPACT_ATOMS: atom_id res chain seq x y z
N MET A 1 10.83 12.20 -5.42
CA MET A 1 10.17 13.37 -6.01
C MET A 1 9.54 14.14 -4.87
N THR A 2 9.84 15.44 -4.72
CA THR A 2 9.24 16.25 -3.66
C THR A 2 7.81 16.67 -4.05
N LEU A 3 6.99 17.08 -3.08
CA LEU A 3 5.66 17.65 -3.39
C LEU A 3 5.78 18.89 -4.29
N ARG A 4 6.85 19.68 -4.13
CA ARG A 4 7.14 20.82 -5.00
C ARG A 4 7.36 20.38 -6.46
N ASP A 5 8.16 19.34 -6.68
CA ASP A 5 8.41 18.80 -8.02
C ASP A 5 7.12 18.26 -8.64
N GLU A 6 6.28 17.60 -7.83
CA GLU A 6 4.97 17.09 -8.24
C GLU A 6 4.05 18.20 -8.73
N ILE A 7 4.00 19.33 -8.00
CA ILE A 7 3.19 20.50 -8.37
C ILE A 7 3.73 21.18 -9.64
N LEU A 8 5.05 21.36 -9.75
CA LEU A 8 5.65 22.22 -10.79
C LEU A 8 6.00 21.50 -12.09
N THR A 9 6.31 20.21 -12.02
CA THR A 9 6.81 19.42 -13.16
C THR A 9 6.20 18.02 -13.26
N GLY A 10 5.32 17.67 -12.31
CA GLY A 10 4.63 16.38 -12.31
C GLY A 10 3.53 16.27 -13.38
N PRO A 11 2.88 15.10 -13.47
CA PRO A 11 1.88 14.81 -14.50
C PRO A 11 0.68 15.77 -14.53
N LYS A 12 0.34 16.37 -13.39
CA LYS A 12 -0.77 17.34 -13.24
C LYS A 12 -0.29 18.79 -13.17
N ALA A 13 0.98 19.07 -13.46
CA ALA A 13 1.54 20.40 -13.33
C ALA A 13 0.80 21.44 -14.19
N ALA A 14 0.34 21.06 -15.38
CA ALA A 14 -0.44 21.93 -16.26
C ALA A 14 -1.77 22.37 -15.62
N ASP A 15 -2.44 21.47 -14.90
CA ASP A 15 -3.70 21.75 -14.20
C ASP A 15 -3.46 22.58 -12.92
N CYS A 16 -2.33 22.35 -12.24
CA CYS A 16 -1.93 23.12 -11.06
C CYS A 16 -1.45 24.53 -11.41
N ALA A 17 -0.84 24.75 -12.58
CA ALA A 17 -0.15 25.98 -12.97
C ALA A 17 -0.94 27.28 -12.76
N PRO A 18 -2.26 27.37 -13.06
CA PRO A 18 -3.05 28.60 -12.84
C PRO A 18 -3.19 29.00 -11.36
N TYR A 19 -2.93 28.06 -10.45
CA TYR A 19 -3.13 28.20 -9.02
C TYR A 19 -1.80 28.34 -8.26
N VAL A 20 -0.66 28.14 -8.92
CA VAL A 20 0.66 28.23 -8.27
C VAL A 20 0.97 29.68 -7.87
N VAL A 21 1.25 29.88 -6.58
CA VAL A 21 1.75 31.14 -6.03
C VAL A 21 3.05 30.86 -5.27
N THR A 22 4.18 31.39 -5.75
CA THR A 22 5.50 31.25 -5.09
C THR A 22 5.92 32.55 -4.39
N ASN A 23 7.00 32.51 -3.61
CA ASN A 23 7.53 33.71 -2.92
C ASN A 23 8.05 34.79 -3.89
N ASP A 24 8.38 34.40 -5.13
CA ASP A 24 8.89 35.32 -6.15
C ASP A 24 7.77 36.07 -6.90
N MET A 25 6.51 35.71 -6.65
CA MET A 25 5.33 36.34 -7.26
C MET A 25 4.80 37.49 -6.39
N PRO A 26 4.09 38.46 -6.97
CA PRO A 26 3.34 39.44 -6.20
C PRO A 26 2.42 38.76 -5.18
N LYS A 27 2.26 39.37 -4.01
CA LYS A 27 1.41 38.82 -2.94
C LYS A 27 -0.01 38.63 -3.46
N ASP A 28 -0.42 37.38 -3.54
CA ASP A 28 -1.80 36.97 -3.81
C ASP A 28 -2.54 36.83 -2.48
N LEU A 29 -3.74 37.39 -2.34
CA LEU A 29 -4.55 37.26 -1.12
C LEU A 29 -5.37 35.95 -1.12
N ASP A 30 -5.57 35.35 -2.30
CA ASP A 30 -6.34 34.13 -2.50
C ASP A 30 -5.45 32.87 -2.50
N TYR A 31 -4.17 32.99 -2.13
CA TYR A 31 -3.20 31.89 -2.14
C TYR A 31 -3.70 30.64 -1.40
N MET A 32 -4.38 30.79 -0.26
CA MET A 32 -4.93 29.67 0.50
C MET A 32 -6.01 28.91 -0.28
N ALA A 33 -6.89 29.62 -0.98
CA ALA A 33 -7.92 29.00 -1.81
C ALA A 33 -7.30 28.29 -3.00
N LYS A 34 -6.26 28.88 -3.61
CA LYS A 34 -5.50 28.28 -4.71
C LYS A 34 -4.74 27.02 -4.26
N ASP A 35 -4.15 27.02 -3.08
CA ASP A 35 -3.49 25.83 -2.53
C ASP A 35 -4.48 24.68 -2.31
N GLN A 36 -5.70 24.99 -1.86
CA GLN A 36 -6.76 24.00 -1.72
C GLN A 36 -7.13 23.39 -3.08
N VAL A 37 -7.24 24.21 -4.13
CA VAL A 37 -7.49 23.71 -5.49
C VAL A 37 -6.36 22.81 -5.97
N ILE A 38 -5.09 23.17 -5.71
CA ILE A 38 -3.94 22.30 -6.04
C ILE A 38 -4.02 20.98 -5.26
N ALA A 39 -4.34 21.03 -3.96
CA ALA A 39 -4.51 19.83 -3.15
C ALA A 39 -5.62 18.93 -3.71
N ASP A 40 -6.76 19.49 -4.11
CA ASP A 40 -7.87 18.75 -4.72
C ASP A 40 -7.46 18.12 -6.07
N ILE A 41 -6.75 18.88 -6.92
CA ILE A 41 -6.21 18.38 -8.20
C ILE A 41 -5.27 17.20 -7.95
N LEU A 42 -4.32 17.32 -7.02
CA LEU A 42 -3.36 16.25 -6.73
C LEU A 42 -4.05 15.02 -6.13
N ASN A 43 -4.98 15.22 -5.20
CA ASN A 43 -5.73 14.14 -4.54
C ASN A 43 -6.68 13.39 -5.49
N ALA A 44 -7.12 14.00 -6.59
CA ALA A 44 -8.01 13.35 -7.55
C ALA A 44 -7.37 12.08 -8.17
N GLY A 45 -7.77 10.90 -7.70
CA GLY A 45 -7.20 9.63 -8.15
C GLY A 45 -5.82 9.31 -7.54
N ARG A 46 -5.44 9.99 -6.45
CA ARG A 46 -4.23 9.64 -5.69
C ARG A 46 -4.41 8.28 -5.04
N ALA A 47 -3.53 7.35 -5.38
CA ALA A 47 -3.56 6.02 -4.78
C ALA A 47 -3.21 6.10 -3.27
N PRO A 48 -3.76 5.22 -2.43
CA PRO A 48 -3.35 5.15 -1.04
C PRO A 48 -1.86 4.81 -0.94
N LYS A 49 -1.21 5.36 0.08
CA LYS A 49 0.18 4.98 0.39
C LYS A 49 0.18 3.64 1.10
N ILE A 50 1.18 2.83 0.77
CA ILE A 50 1.42 1.57 1.47
C ILE A 50 2.31 1.88 2.67
N ILE A 51 1.82 1.57 3.86
CA ILE A 51 2.56 1.72 5.12
C ILE A 51 2.93 0.35 5.67
N LYS A 52 3.99 0.28 6.46
CA LYS A 52 4.29 -0.91 7.25
C LYS A 52 3.12 -1.20 8.20
N ARG A 53 2.65 -2.45 8.18
CA ARG A 53 1.50 -2.90 8.96
C ARG A 53 1.65 -4.39 9.26
N GLU A 54 2.08 -4.69 10.47
CA GLU A 54 2.00 -6.04 11.01
C GLU A 54 0.54 -6.41 11.30
N VAL A 55 0.13 -7.59 10.83
CA VAL A 55 -1.21 -8.13 11.05
C VAL A 55 -1.16 -9.54 11.61
N GLY A 56 -2.16 -9.87 12.42
CA GLY A 56 -2.39 -11.24 12.92
C GLY A 56 -3.50 -11.96 12.16
N ASP A 57 -3.74 -13.20 12.56
CA ASP A 57 -4.82 -14.07 12.06
C ASP A 57 -6.22 -13.43 12.14
N GLY A 58 -6.51 -12.69 13.22
CA GLY A 58 -7.81 -12.03 13.42
C GLY A 58 -8.08 -10.93 12.39
N LEU A 59 -7.07 -10.13 12.04
CA LEU A 59 -7.21 -9.07 11.03
C LEU A 59 -7.36 -9.65 9.62
N ILE A 60 -6.62 -10.72 9.31
CA ILE A 60 -6.78 -11.47 8.05
C ILE A 60 -8.18 -12.06 7.98
N SER A 61 -8.65 -12.70 9.06
CA SER A 61 -9.98 -13.30 9.11
C SER A 61 -11.08 -12.26 8.93
N LEU A 62 -10.91 -11.07 9.52
CA LEU A 62 -11.84 -9.97 9.36
C LEU A 62 -11.83 -9.42 7.92
N ALA A 63 -10.64 -9.24 7.32
CA ALA A 63 -10.50 -8.72 5.97
C ALA A 63 -11.13 -9.64 4.91
N LEU A 64 -10.97 -10.95 5.09
CA LEU A 64 -11.49 -11.95 4.15
C LEU A 64 -12.94 -12.35 4.44
N GLY A 65 -13.40 -12.18 5.68
CA GLY A 65 -14.72 -12.61 6.13
C GLY A 65 -14.84 -14.13 6.30
N VAL A 66 -16.02 -14.59 6.75
CA VAL A 66 -16.32 -16.02 6.92
C VAL A 66 -17.01 -16.55 5.65
N PRO A 67 -16.61 -17.72 5.12
CA PRO A 67 -15.60 -18.65 5.65
C PRO A 67 -14.18 -18.41 5.13
N ALA A 68 -13.99 -17.47 4.20
CA ALA A 68 -12.73 -17.32 3.46
C ALA A 68 -11.49 -17.12 4.34
N GLY A 69 -11.58 -16.29 5.37
CA GLY A 69 -10.49 -16.01 6.31
C GLY A 69 -10.00 -17.26 7.05
N PRO A 70 -10.87 -17.92 7.84
CA PRO A 70 -10.51 -19.17 8.51
C PRO A 70 -10.03 -20.27 7.57
N VAL A 71 -10.66 -20.42 6.38
CA VAL A 71 -10.25 -21.42 5.39
C VAL A 71 -8.84 -21.12 4.85
N PHE A 72 -8.54 -19.87 4.52
CA PHE A 72 -7.21 -19.46 4.08
C PHE A 72 -6.14 -19.77 5.14
N LEU A 73 -6.39 -19.40 6.41
CA LEU A 73 -5.43 -19.66 7.49
C LEU A 73 -5.19 -21.16 7.68
N MET A 74 -6.24 -21.97 7.65
CA MET A 74 -6.13 -23.43 7.73
C MET A 74 -5.32 -24.00 6.56
N GLN A 75 -5.59 -23.56 5.33
CA GLN A 75 -4.86 -24.04 4.15
C GLN A 75 -3.39 -23.58 4.15
N LEU A 76 -3.11 -22.36 4.61
CA LEU A 76 -1.75 -21.84 4.78
C LEU A 76 -0.98 -22.67 5.80
N GLU A 77 -1.60 -23.02 6.93
CA GLU A 77 -1.03 -23.91 7.93
C GLU A 77 -0.71 -25.29 7.33
N MET A 78 -1.67 -25.89 6.62
CA MET A 78 -1.48 -27.19 5.95
C MET A 78 -0.32 -27.15 4.96
N LEU A 79 -0.26 -26.12 4.10
CA LEU A 79 0.82 -25.96 3.13
C LEU A 79 2.17 -25.75 3.83
N SER A 80 2.21 -24.98 4.91
CA SER A 80 3.43 -24.74 5.68
C SER A 80 3.99 -26.02 6.30
N ASN A 81 3.12 -26.96 6.66
CA ASN A 81 3.48 -28.25 7.25
C ASN A 81 3.71 -29.35 6.20
N MET A 82 3.56 -29.06 4.90
CA MET A 82 3.77 -30.04 3.85
C MET A 82 5.24 -30.52 3.85
N PRO A 83 5.49 -31.85 3.82
CA PRO A 83 6.85 -32.39 3.79
C PRO A 83 7.54 -32.03 2.47
N VAL A 84 8.83 -31.71 2.55
CA VAL A 84 9.68 -31.46 1.37
C VAL A 84 10.66 -32.62 1.26
N THR A 85 10.65 -33.29 0.12
CA THR A 85 11.54 -34.42 -0.22
C THR A 85 12.49 -34.02 -1.36
N GLN A 86 13.44 -34.90 -1.70
CA GLN A 86 14.37 -34.66 -2.81
C GLN A 86 13.66 -34.55 -4.17
N ASP A 87 12.48 -35.17 -4.31
CA ASP A 87 11.70 -35.17 -5.55
C ASP A 87 10.71 -33.99 -5.65
N THR A 88 10.67 -33.11 -4.64
CA THR A 88 9.75 -31.97 -4.65
C THR A 88 10.20 -30.96 -5.72
N PRO A 89 9.35 -30.60 -6.69
CA PRO A 89 9.69 -29.59 -7.69
C PRO A 89 10.04 -28.25 -7.04
N LEU A 90 11.01 -27.53 -7.61
CA LEU A 90 11.50 -26.27 -7.06
C LEU A 90 10.37 -25.22 -6.87
N GLU A 91 9.41 -25.18 -7.78
CA GLU A 91 8.25 -24.30 -7.70
C GLU A 91 7.37 -24.61 -6.48
N GLN A 92 7.10 -25.90 -6.23
CA GLN A 92 6.36 -26.34 -5.05
C GLN A 92 7.16 -26.10 -3.77
N MET A 93 8.48 -26.32 -3.80
CA MET A 93 9.36 -25.98 -2.67
C MET A 93 9.30 -24.50 -2.34
N ALA A 94 9.28 -23.62 -3.35
CA ALA A 94 9.17 -22.17 -3.16
C ALA A 94 7.84 -21.79 -2.50
N GLN A 95 6.72 -22.35 -2.96
CA GLN A 95 5.41 -22.11 -2.34
C GLN A 95 5.37 -22.58 -0.88
N ILE A 96 5.89 -23.77 -0.58
CA ILE A 96 5.98 -24.29 0.79
C ILE A 96 6.88 -23.41 1.66
N ALA A 97 8.02 -22.95 1.14
CA ALA A 97 8.94 -22.09 1.87
C ALA A 97 8.30 -20.73 2.22
N VAL A 98 7.62 -20.10 1.25
CA VAL A 98 6.87 -18.85 1.46
C VAL A 98 5.75 -19.06 2.48
N ALA A 99 5.00 -20.16 2.38
CA ALA A 99 3.94 -20.49 3.33
C ALA A 99 4.48 -20.67 4.76
N ARG A 100 5.61 -21.36 4.93
CA ARG A 100 6.31 -21.49 6.22
C ARG A 100 6.78 -20.17 6.79
N GLN A 101 7.25 -19.26 5.95
CA GLN A 101 7.64 -17.94 6.42
C GLN A 101 6.42 -17.13 6.86
N ALA A 102 5.38 -17.08 6.03
CA ALA A 102 4.12 -16.38 6.34
C ALA A 102 3.48 -16.91 7.62
N TRP A 103 3.35 -18.23 7.77
CA TRP A 103 2.76 -18.87 8.96
C TRP A 103 3.55 -18.54 10.24
N ARG A 104 4.89 -18.61 10.20
CA ARG A 104 5.74 -18.24 11.34
C ARG A 104 5.62 -16.76 11.70
N SER A 105 5.53 -15.89 10.70
CA SER A 105 5.34 -14.46 10.92
C SER A 105 3.98 -14.18 11.54
N LEU A 106 2.91 -14.84 11.09
CA LEU A 106 1.56 -14.68 11.66
C LEU A 106 1.50 -15.08 13.13
N ILE A 107 2.05 -16.25 13.48
CA ILE A 107 2.05 -16.73 14.87
C ILE A 107 2.86 -15.80 15.78
N LYS A 108 3.92 -15.19 15.27
CA LYS A 108 4.77 -14.25 16.04
C LYS A 108 4.25 -12.81 16.03
N GLY A 109 3.15 -12.53 15.32
CA GLY A 109 2.62 -11.18 15.14
C GLY A 109 3.49 -10.27 14.26
N GLY A 110 4.43 -10.82 13.47
CA GLY A 110 5.37 -10.07 12.62
C GLY A 110 5.08 -10.18 11.12
N PHE A 111 3.83 -10.46 10.72
CA PHE A 111 3.45 -10.54 9.30
C PHE A 111 3.12 -9.15 8.77
N ASP A 112 4.13 -8.46 8.23
CA ASP A 112 3.99 -7.10 7.69
C ASP A 112 3.44 -7.10 6.26
N VAL A 113 2.15 -6.79 6.08
CA VAL A 113 1.50 -6.72 4.75
C VAL A 113 1.82 -5.43 3.98
N GLY A 114 2.54 -4.50 4.61
CA GLY A 114 3.15 -3.35 3.96
C GLY A 114 4.48 -3.67 3.27
N ASP A 115 5.14 -4.77 3.63
CA ASP A 115 6.39 -5.20 3.03
C ASP A 115 6.18 -5.74 1.60
N MET A 116 7.00 -5.29 0.64
CA MET A 116 6.85 -5.66 -0.76
C MET A 116 7.10 -7.15 -1.02
N THR A 117 7.97 -7.79 -0.24
CA THR A 117 8.25 -9.23 -0.34
C THR A 117 7.06 -10.03 0.16
N VAL A 118 6.43 -9.59 1.26
CA VAL A 118 5.20 -10.22 1.77
C VAL A 118 4.06 -10.06 0.77
N ARG A 119 3.88 -8.89 0.16
CA ARG A 119 2.87 -8.66 -0.88
C ARG A 119 3.10 -9.56 -2.10
N ALA A 120 4.35 -9.70 -2.55
CA ALA A 120 4.69 -10.63 -3.63
C ALA A 120 4.39 -12.09 -3.25
N GLY A 121 4.66 -12.49 -2.00
CA GLY A 121 4.29 -13.80 -1.49
C GLY A 121 2.78 -14.05 -1.47
N LEU A 122 1.97 -13.03 -1.13
CA LEU A 122 0.51 -13.10 -1.24
C LEU A 122 0.06 -13.29 -2.69
N ASP A 123 0.73 -12.64 -3.64
CA ASP A 123 0.45 -12.79 -5.07
C ASP A 123 0.80 -14.19 -5.59
N MET A 124 1.85 -14.84 -5.05
CA MET A 124 2.18 -16.25 -5.37
C MET A 124 1.08 -17.24 -4.95
N PHE A 125 0.24 -16.87 -3.98
CA PHE A 125 -0.88 -17.70 -3.53
C PHE A 125 -2.16 -17.49 -4.32
N VAL A 126 -2.20 -16.50 -5.23
CA VAL A 126 -3.36 -16.28 -6.09
C VAL A 126 -3.54 -17.46 -7.04
N GLY A 127 -4.76 -17.99 -7.11
CA GLY A 127 -5.11 -19.18 -7.88
C GLY A 127 -4.83 -20.51 -7.17
N SER A 128 -4.21 -20.50 -5.99
CA SER A 128 -3.99 -21.69 -5.16
C SER A 128 -4.65 -21.59 -3.79
N LEU A 129 -4.25 -20.64 -2.95
CA LEU A 129 -4.84 -20.40 -1.62
C LEU A 129 -5.77 -19.18 -1.58
N LEU A 130 -5.56 -18.23 -2.48
CA LEU A 130 -6.29 -16.96 -2.53
C LEU A 130 -6.86 -16.73 -3.93
N THR A 131 -7.96 -16.01 -4.00
CA THR A 131 -8.39 -15.29 -5.21
C THR A 131 -7.65 -13.95 -5.30
N ALA A 132 -7.68 -13.31 -6.48
CA ALA A 132 -7.06 -12.00 -6.67
C ALA A 132 -7.70 -10.93 -5.74
N GLU A 133 -9.01 -11.03 -5.52
CA GLU A 133 -9.78 -10.17 -4.64
C GLU A 133 -9.38 -10.36 -3.17
N GLN A 134 -9.21 -11.61 -2.72
CA GLN A 134 -8.79 -11.90 -1.36
C GLN A 134 -7.35 -11.43 -1.10
N ALA A 135 -6.42 -11.65 -2.04
CA ALA A 135 -5.07 -11.13 -1.92
C ALA A 135 -5.07 -9.59 -1.85
N SER A 136 -5.91 -8.93 -2.65
CA SER A 136 -6.08 -7.47 -2.61
C SER A 136 -6.66 -7.01 -1.27
N ALA A 137 -7.65 -7.71 -0.71
CA ALA A 137 -8.23 -7.39 0.59
C ALA A 137 -7.20 -7.47 1.74
N ILE A 138 -6.32 -8.46 1.74
CA ILE A 138 -5.21 -8.54 2.73
C ILE A 138 -4.23 -7.38 2.52
N LYS A 139 -3.82 -7.10 1.28
CA LYS A 139 -2.87 -6.03 0.96
C LYS A 139 -3.42 -4.64 1.32
N ALA A 140 -4.72 -4.45 1.24
CA ALA A 140 -5.41 -3.22 1.61
C ALA A 140 -5.34 -2.91 3.11
N LEU A 141 -5.05 -3.90 3.98
CA LEU A 141 -4.85 -3.64 5.41
C LEU A 141 -3.65 -2.71 5.70
N ALA A 142 -2.68 -2.63 4.78
CA ALA A 142 -1.54 -1.73 4.83
C ALA A 142 -1.77 -0.41 4.06
N GLU A 143 -2.94 -0.20 3.49
CA GLU A 143 -3.25 1.03 2.76
C GLU A 143 -3.68 2.13 3.72
N SER A 144 -3.09 3.30 3.56
CA SER A 144 -3.41 4.50 4.32
C SER A 144 -3.74 5.63 3.35
N PRO A 145 -4.69 6.52 3.68
CA PRO A 145 -4.95 7.70 2.87
C PRO A 145 -3.66 8.50 2.66
N ASP A 146 -3.34 8.77 1.40
CA ASP A 146 -2.26 9.68 1.02
C ASP A 146 -2.85 11.01 0.57
N ILE A 147 -3.18 11.85 1.54
CA ILE A 147 -3.87 13.12 1.32
C ILE A 147 -2.86 14.26 1.32
N VAL A 148 -2.82 15.03 0.23
CA VAL A 148 -2.17 16.34 0.20
C VAL A 148 -3.12 17.37 0.79
N THR A 149 -2.67 18.16 1.75
CA THR A 149 -3.46 19.28 2.28
C THR A 149 -3.03 20.60 1.65
N ALA A 150 -3.88 21.63 1.72
CA ALA A 150 -3.50 22.99 1.33
C ALA A 150 -2.27 23.51 2.11
N ALA A 151 -2.11 23.08 3.36
CA ALA A 151 -0.93 23.43 4.16
C ALA A 151 0.35 22.79 3.59
N ASP A 152 0.30 21.53 3.15
CA ASP A 152 1.44 20.86 2.53
C ASP A 152 1.83 21.56 1.22
N VAL A 153 0.85 21.95 0.40
CA VAL A 153 1.08 22.75 -0.82
C VAL A 153 1.73 24.09 -0.49
N SER A 154 1.25 24.78 0.54
CA SER A 154 1.80 26.07 0.96
C SER A 154 3.26 25.96 1.39
N ILE A 155 3.59 24.93 2.18
CA ILE A 155 4.96 24.63 2.59
C ILE A 155 5.82 24.33 1.36
N ALA A 156 5.36 23.45 0.47
CA ALA A 156 6.11 23.06 -0.73
C ALA A 156 6.39 24.22 -1.69
N LEU A 157 5.48 25.18 -1.80
CA LEU A 157 5.61 26.31 -2.73
C LEU A 157 6.37 27.51 -2.16
N ARG A 158 6.30 27.74 -0.84
CA ARG A 158 6.69 29.02 -0.23
C ARG A 158 7.54 28.91 1.04
N VAL A 159 7.81 27.72 1.55
CA VAL A 159 8.80 27.53 2.62
C VAL A 159 10.05 26.93 1.99
N GLU A 160 11.17 27.65 2.08
CA GLU A 160 12.47 27.13 1.64
C GLU A 160 12.84 25.92 2.51
N VAL A 161 13.20 24.81 1.86
CA VAL A 161 13.70 23.57 2.50
C VAL A 161 15.17 23.41 2.16
#